data_AF-A0A955JBI0-F1
#
_entry.id   AF-A0A955JBI0-F1
#
_cell.length_a   1.000
_cell.length_b   1.000
_cell.length_c   1.000
_cell.angle_alpha   90.00
_cell.angle_beta   90.00
_cell.angle_gamma   90.00
#
_symmetry.space_group_name_H-M   'P 1'
#
loop_
_entity.id
_entity.type
_entity.pdbx_description
1 polymer ?
#
loop_
_entity_poly.entity_id
_entity_poly.type
_entity_poly.pdbx_seq_one_letter_code
_entity_poly.pdbx_strand_id
1 'polypeptide(L)'
;MLDKTVQQGSAIAKAVPQNVGVVRARRFWHALGPGLTTGASDDDPSGIATYSQAGAAHGFGFLWLSLWTFPLMSTVQEMCARIGMVTGRGLAGNIRIHYSRRWLRFATFLLFAANAFNIGANLGAMAKAVQLLHSGLPFWLVVAGFTLLSLLLQVLTPYEKYARYLKWLALVLLSYIASALLAKINWGTALHQTIFPNFTFDKTSLLLICAILGTTISPYLFFWQTSQEVEEGIARGNTTLKLRRSATAPAQIKSMRVDVWTGMLLSNVVMFFIIAACGGVLFPQGITEIQSAAQAAEALRPIAGDATYYLFALGIIGTGMLAIPVLAGSSSYAIAESMKWRGNLHSPLKQAYAFYGVIIVSMLVGLGLNFVGLDPIKALIYSAVANGIVAPFVLYFIVKLSSNKKVMGHWVNRRSTTTIGWLTTIGMTLAGLAAIWSLF
;
A
#
# COMPACT_ATOMS: atom_id res chain seq x y z
N MET A 1 -51.12 -19.39 8.46
CA MET A 1 -50.03 -18.49 8.93
C MET A 1 -48.80 -18.57 8.03
N LEU A 2 -48.33 -19.77 7.67
CA LEU A 2 -47.20 -19.98 6.75
C LEU A 2 -47.30 -19.22 5.41
N ASP A 3 -48.47 -19.20 4.77
CA ASP A 3 -48.63 -18.49 3.48
C ASP A 3 -48.46 -16.97 3.56
N LYS A 4 -48.86 -16.35 4.69
CA LYS A 4 -48.64 -14.92 4.92
C LYS A 4 -47.16 -14.62 5.15
N THR A 5 -46.43 -15.50 5.84
CA THR A 5 -44.99 -15.36 6.08
C THR A 5 -44.19 -15.57 4.79
N VAL A 6 -44.61 -16.50 3.92
CA VAL A 6 -44.01 -16.72 2.59
C VAL A 6 -44.31 -15.54 1.65
N GLN A 7 -45.53 -15.01 1.66
CA GLN A 7 -45.86 -13.82 0.88
C GLN A 7 -45.09 -12.59 1.34
N GLN A 8 -45.01 -12.33 2.65
CA GLN A 8 -44.21 -11.23 3.22
C GLN A 8 -42.72 -11.40 2.94
N GLY A 9 -42.17 -12.62 3.06
CA GLY A 9 -40.80 -12.93 2.69
C GLY A 9 -40.52 -12.70 1.20
N SER A 10 -41.45 -13.07 0.32
CA SER A 10 -41.34 -12.82 -1.13
C SER A 10 -41.44 -11.33 -1.49
N ALA A 11 -42.27 -10.57 -0.75
CA ALA A 11 -42.44 -9.14 -0.94
C ALA A 11 -41.19 -8.38 -0.47
N ILE A 12 -40.60 -8.77 0.66
CA ILE A 12 -39.32 -8.24 1.14
C ILE A 12 -38.20 -8.60 0.16
N ALA A 13 -38.12 -9.85 -0.32
CA ALA A 13 -37.14 -10.28 -1.30
C ALA A 13 -37.25 -9.53 -2.64
N LYS A 14 -38.45 -9.13 -3.07
CA LYS A 14 -38.67 -8.28 -4.26
C LYS A 14 -38.40 -6.80 -4.00
N ALA A 15 -38.61 -6.31 -2.78
CA ALA A 15 -38.39 -4.91 -2.41
C ALA A 15 -36.90 -4.57 -2.14
N VAL A 16 -36.12 -5.52 -1.59
CA VAL A 16 -34.68 -5.36 -1.30
C VAL A 16 -33.85 -4.93 -2.53
N PRO A 17 -33.98 -5.55 -3.73
CA PRO A 17 -33.25 -5.10 -4.92
C PRO A 17 -33.79 -3.81 -5.55
N GLN A 18 -34.97 -3.32 -5.14
CA GLN A 18 -35.55 -2.04 -5.60
C GLN A 18 -35.23 -0.87 -4.67
N ASN A 19 -34.76 -1.14 -3.44
CA ASN A 19 -34.41 -0.11 -2.49
C ASN A 19 -33.15 0.63 -2.97
N VAL A 20 -33.29 1.94 -3.22
CA VAL A 20 -32.23 2.80 -3.76
C VAL A 20 -30.95 2.72 -2.92
N GLY A 21 -31.07 2.56 -1.59
CA GLY A 21 -29.93 2.36 -0.69
C GLY A 21 -29.18 1.05 -0.94
N VAL A 22 -29.90 -0.05 -1.13
CA VAL A 22 -29.30 -1.39 -1.40
C VAL A 22 -28.69 -1.45 -2.78
N VAL A 23 -29.33 -0.85 -3.79
CA VAL A 23 -28.77 -0.74 -5.15
C VAL A 23 -27.51 0.11 -5.14
N ARG A 24 -27.49 1.22 -4.38
CA ARG A 24 -26.32 2.11 -4.24
C ARG A 24 -25.18 1.43 -3.49
N ALA A 25 -25.48 0.71 -2.42
CA ALA A 25 -24.50 -0.11 -1.68
C ALA A 25 -23.94 -1.23 -2.56
N ARG A 26 -24.79 -1.97 -3.28
CA ARG A 26 -24.35 -3.02 -4.21
C ARG A 26 -23.48 -2.47 -5.34
N ARG A 27 -23.85 -1.32 -5.92
CA ARG A 27 -23.02 -0.63 -6.92
C ARG A 27 -21.69 -0.16 -6.33
N PHE A 28 -21.67 0.29 -5.08
CA PHE A 28 -20.45 0.67 -4.38
C PHE A 28 -19.54 -0.54 -4.14
N TRP A 29 -20.06 -1.66 -3.64
CA TRP A 29 -19.31 -2.91 -3.47
C TRP A 29 -18.76 -3.47 -4.78
N HIS A 30 -19.50 -3.35 -5.89
CA HIS A 30 -18.99 -3.73 -7.22
C HIS A 30 -18.01 -2.71 -7.82
N ALA A 31 -17.98 -1.48 -7.31
CA ALA A 31 -17.02 -0.46 -7.73
C ALA A 31 -15.67 -0.62 -7.01
N LEU A 32 -15.62 -1.27 -5.85
CA LEU A 32 -14.40 -1.56 -5.12
C LEU A 32 -13.59 -2.65 -5.84
N GLY A 33 -12.40 -2.27 -6.28
CA GLY A 33 -11.56 -3.07 -7.18
C GLY A 33 -10.08 -2.87 -6.86
N PRO A 34 -9.25 -2.38 -7.79
CA PRO A 34 -7.82 -2.25 -7.58
C PRO A 34 -7.47 -1.22 -6.50
N GLY A 35 -8.21 -0.11 -6.42
CA GLY A 35 -7.98 0.98 -5.47
C GLY A 35 -8.05 0.53 -4.02
N LEU A 36 -9.06 -0.29 -3.66
CA LEU A 36 -9.14 -0.90 -2.34
C LEU A 36 -7.95 -1.86 -2.07
N THR A 37 -7.51 -2.62 -3.08
CA THR A 37 -6.37 -3.54 -2.90
C THR A 37 -5.06 -2.79 -2.71
N THR A 38 -4.88 -1.69 -3.44
CA THR A 38 -3.74 -0.78 -3.34
C THR A 38 -3.74 -0.12 -1.96
N GLY A 39 -4.89 0.37 -1.47
CA GLY A 39 -5.01 0.89 -0.11
C GLY A 39 -4.70 -0.14 0.98
N ALA A 40 -5.22 -1.36 0.85
CA ALA A 40 -4.90 -2.42 1.81
C ALA A 40 -3.43 -2.89 1.75
N SER A 41 -2.76 -2.71 0.61
CA SER A 41 -1.33 -3.03 0.45
C SER A 41 -0.42 -1.91 0.95
N ASP A 42 -0.91 -0.67 0.98
CA ASP A 42 -0.22 0.51 1.50
C ASP A 42 0.11 0.36 2.99
N ASP A 43 -0.78 -0.28 3.75
CA ASP A 43 -0.57 -0.66 5.16
C ASP A 43 0.18 -1.99 5.32
N ASP A 44 1.29 -2.15 4.58
CA ASP A 44 2.19 -3.30 4.74
C ASP A 44 2.90 -3.26 6.13
N PRO A 45 3.64 -4.32 6.52
CA PRO A 45 4.38 -4.30 7.78
C PRO A 45 5.29 -3.08 7.94
N SER A 46 5.80 -2.52 6.83
CA SER A 46 6.65 -1.32 6.86
C SER A 46 5.87 -0.07 7.24
N GLY A 47 4.63 0.06 6.73
CA GLY A 47 3.64 1.04 7.17
C GLY A 47 3.35 0.92 8.66
N ILE A 48 2.95 -0.28 9.11
CA ILE A 48 2.58 -0.52 10.52
C ILE A 48 3.73 -0.14 11.45
N ALA A 49 4.95 -0.62 11.19
CA ALA A 49 6.11 -0.31 12.03
C ALA A 49 6.45 1.19 12.02
N THR A 50 6.36 1.84 10.87
CA THR A 50 6.63 3.28 10.74
C THR A 50 5.61 4.11 11.52
N TYR A 51 4.32 3.81 11.38
CA TYR A 51 3.24 4.50 12.07
C TYR A 51 3.28 4.24 13.58
N SER A 52 3.59 3.00 13.98
CA SER A 52 3.78 2.66 15.38
C SER A 52 4.96 3.40 15.99
N GLN A 53 6.10 3.46 15.29
CA GLN A 53 7.29 4.18 15.74
C GLN A 53 7.04 5.69 15.83
N ALA A 54 6.30 6.26 14.87
CA ALA A 54 5.89 7.65 14.87
C ALA A 54 5.04 8.01 16.11
N GLY A 55 4.03 7.18 16.41
CA GLY A 55 3.20 7.36 17.61
C GLY A 55 3.98 7.15 18.90
N ALA A 56 4.82 6.11 18.96
CA ALA A 56 5.64 5.82 20.13
C ALA A 56 6.66 6.93 20.45
N ALA A 57 7.29 7.52 19.43
CA ALA A 57 8.34 8.54 19.64
C ALA A 57 7.79 9.95 19.89
N HIS A 58 6.67 10.35 19.24
CA HIS A 58 6.18 11.73 19.26
C HIS A 58 4.73 11.88 19.75
N GLY A 59 4.13 10.81 20.27
CA GLY A 59 2.75 10.83 20.73
C GLY A 59 1.80 11.16 19.56
N PHE A 60 1.04 12.23 19.69
CA PHE A 60 0.11 12.70 18.65
C PHE A 60 0.74 13.69 17.65
N GLY A 61 2.04 14.01 17.80
CA GLY A 61 2.71 15.08 17.05
C GLY A 61 2.79 14.87 15.53
N PHE A 62 2.62 13.65 15.04
CA PHE A 62 2.58 13.34 13.61
C PHE A 62 1.18 13.07 13.03
N LEU A 63 0.11 13.21 13.82
CA LEU A 63 -1.26 12.99 13.32
C LEU A 63 -1.64 13.96 12.20
N TRP A 64 -1.07 15.17 12.17
CA TRP A 64 -1.31 16.13 11.10
C TRP A 64 -0.91 15.60 9.72
N LEU A 65 0.08 14.71 9.63
CA LEU A 65 0.49 14.13 8.35
C LEU A 65 -0.68 13.43 7.67
N SER A 66 -1.57 12.77 8.42
CA SER A 66 -2.77 12.10 7.89
C SER A 66 -3.69 13.04 7.10
N LEU A 67 -3.80 14.30 7.51
CA LEU A 67 -4.65 15.28 6.83
C LEU A 67 -4.04 15.69 5.48
N TRP A 68 -2.71 15.78 5.43
CA TRP A 68 -1.98 16.21 4.24
C TRP A 68 -1.70 15.05 3.29
N THR A 69 -1.41 13.85 3.78
CA THR A 69 -1.12 12.68 2.95
C THR A 69 -2.34 12.21 2.18
N PHE A 70 -3.54 12.27 2.77
CA PHE A 70 -4.77 11.80 2.11
C PHE A 70 -5.03 12.41 0.72
N PRO A 71 -5.09 13.75 0.55
CA PRO A 71 -5.30 14.34 -0.78
C PRO A 71 -4.12 14.11 -1.72
N LEU A 72 -2.88 14.03 -1.21
CA LEU A 72 -1.67 13.79 -2.00
C LEU A 72 -1.67 12.37 -2.57
N MET A 73 -1.80 11.34 -1.71
CA MET A 73 -1.83 9.93 -2.10
C MET A 73 -3.00 9.66 -3.05
N SER A 74 -4.21 10.17 -2.74
CA SER A 74 -5.42 9.93 -3.55
C SER A 74 -5.30 10.52 -4.94
N THR A 75 -4.74 11.73 -5.03
CA THR A 75 -4.51 12.39 -6.32
C THR A 75 -3.47 11.64 -7.16
N VAL A 76 -2.38 11.19 -6.54
CA VAL A 76 -1.34 10.42 -7.24
C VAL A 76 -1.89 9.09 -7.73
N GLN A 77 -2.57 8.32 -6.88
CA GLN A 77 -3.15 7.04 -7.30
C GLN A 77 -4.23 7.21 -8.37
N GLU A 78 -5.06 8.26 -8.30
CA GLU A 78 -6.02 8.56 -9.37
C GLU A 78 -5.30 8.87 -10.70
N MET A 79 -4.17 9.60 -10.66
CA MET A 79 -3.36 9.83 -11.85
C MET A 79 -2.82 8.52 -12.43
N CYS A 80 -2.27 7.64 -11.59
CA CYS A 80 -1.74 6.33 -11.98
C CYS A 80 -2.83 5.44 -12.59
N ALA A 81 -3.98 5.34 -11.93
CA ALA A 81 -5.10 4.53 -12.37
C ALA A 81 -5.65 5.01 -13.73
N ARG A 82 -5.86 6.32 -13.86
CA ARG A 82 -6.33 6.93 -15.11
C ARG A 82 -5.33 6.79 -16.25
N ILE A 83 -4.02 6.89 -15.99
CA ILE A 83 -3.00 6.60 -17.01
C ILE A 83 -3.18 5.17 -17.54
N GLY A 84 -3.37 4.19 -16.65
CA GLY A 84 -3.57 2.79 -17.02
C GLY A 84 -4.81 2.60 -17.88
N MET A 85 -5.95 3.13 -17.44
CA MET A 85 -7.22 3.05 -18.16
C MET A 85 -7.19 3.73 -19.54
N VAL A 86 -6.64 4.94 -19.63
CA VAL A 86 -6.66 5.74 -20.86
C VAL A 86 -5.65 5.24 -21.89
N THR A 87 -4.46 4.88 -21.43
CA THR A 87 -3.38 4.49 -22.35
C THR A 87 -3.42 3.00 -22.71
N GLY A 88 -4.06 2.18 -21.86
CA GLY A 88 -4.11 0.72 -21.95
C GLY A 88 -2.76 0.05 -21.71
N ARG A 89 -1.84 0.70 -21.00
CA ARG A 89 -0.46 0.26 -20.75
C ARG A 89 -0.05 0.61 -19.32
N GLY A 90 0.85 -0.18 -18.73
CA GLY A 90 1.43 0.13 -17.44
C GLY A 90 2.33 1.37 -17.47
N LEU A 91 2.78 1.77 -16.28
CA LEU A 91 3.50 3.03 -16.10
C LEU A 91 4.87 3.01 -16.80
N ALA A 92 5.65 1.93 -16.62
CA ALA A 92 6.94 1.76 -17.28
C ALA A 92 6.81 1.75 -18.81
N GLY A 93 5.78 1.10 -19.34
CA GLY A 93 5.46 1.08 -20.76
C GLY A 93 5.22 2.49 -21.32
N ASN A 94 4.45 3.32 -20.60
CA ASN A 94 4.19 4.71 -20.99
C ASN A 94 5.45 5.58 -20.93
N ILE A 95 6.25 5.46 -19.85
CA ILE A 95 7.52 6.19 -19.71
C ILE A 95 8.46 5.83 -20.87
N ARG A 96 8.56 4.55 -21.23
CA ARG A 96 9.41 4.07 -22.33
C ARG A 96 9.10 4.69 -23.69
N ILE A 97 7.84 5.02 -23.94
CA ILE A 97 7.38 5.56 -25.23
C ILE A 97 7.64 7.05 -25.33
N HIS A 98 7.47 7.77 -24.22
CA HIS A 98 7.49 9.23 -24.22
C HIS A 98 8.79 9.84 -23.68
N TYR A 99 9.64 9.06 -23.00
CA TYR A 99 10.86 9.52 -22.34
C TYR A 99 12.06 8.63 -22.67
N SER A 100 13.25 9.08 -22.27
CA SER A 100 14.49 8.37 -22.58
C SER A 100 14.61 7.04 -21.84
N ARG A 101 15.19 6.05 -22.51
CA ARG A 101 15.42 4.70 -21.94
C ARG A 101 16.43 4.69 -20.79
N ARG A 102 17.24 5.75 -20.64
CA ARG A 102 18.21 5.86 -19.53
C ARG A 102 17.48 6.15 -18.22
N TRP A 103 16.59 7.14 -18.24
CA TRP A 103 15.77 7.51 -17.08
C TRP A 103 14.83 6.40 -16.65
N LEU A 104 14.20 5.70 -17.60
CA LEU A 104 13.37 4.55 -17.29
C LEU A 104 14.17 3.46 -16.57
N ARG A 105 15.32 3.05 -17.13
CA ARG A 105 16.14 2.00 -16.52
C ARG A 105 16.62 2.38 -15.12
N PHE A 106 16.98 3.65 -14.91
CA PHE A 106 17.34 4.16 -13.60
C PHE A 106 16.17 4.08 -12.60
N ALA A 107 14.99 4.58 -12.97
CA ALA A 107 13.80 4.53 -12.11
C ALA A 107 13.35 3.08 -11.82
N THR A 108 13.41 2.19 -12.81
CA THR A 108 13.10 0.77 -12.62
C THR A 108 14.10 0.07 -11.71
N PHE A 109 15.39 0.39 -11.82
CA PHE A 109 16.42 -0.17 -10.94
C PHE A 109 16.22 0.29 -9.48
N LEU A 110 15.99 1.58 -9.27
CA LEU A 110 15.70 2.12 -7.93
C LEU A 110 14.45 1.49 -7.32
N LEU A 111 13.38 1.35 -8.10
CA LEU A 111 12.17 0.66 -7.68
C LEU A 111 12.46 -0.78 -7.28
N PHE A 112 13.19 -1.53 -8.11
CA PHE A 112 13.53 -2.92 -7.83
C PHE A 112 14.33 -3.05 -6.54
N ALA A 113 15.32 -2.18 -6.33
CA ALA A 113 16.13 -2.17 -5.12
C ALA A 113 15.31 -1.85 -3.86
N ALA A 114 14.49 -0.79 -3.91
CA ALA A 114 13.61 -0.41 -2.79
C ALA A 114 12.59 -1.50 -2.47
N ASN A 115 11.99 -2.12 -3.51
CA ASN A 115 11.04 -3.21 -3.34
C ASN A 115 11.69 -4.48 -2.79
N ALA A 116 12.88 -4.85 -3.26
CA ALA A 116 13.60 -6.01 -2.73
C ALA A 116 13.96 -5.81 -1.25
N PHE A 117 14.34 -4.57 -0.87
CA PHE A 117 14.59 -4.23 0.52
C PHE A 117 13.31 -4.28 1.37
N ASN A 118 12.19 -3.73 0.89
CA ASN A 118 10.90 -3.82 1.57
C ASN A 118 10.40 -5.27 1.70
N ILE A 119 10.50 -6.09 0.64
CA ILE A 119 10.20 -7.52 0.70
C ILE A 119 11.03 -8.21 1.78
N GLY A 120 12.34 -7.92 1.84
CA GLY A 120 13.22 -8.47 2.87
C GLY A 120 12.79 -8.06 4.28
N ALA A 121 12.50 -6.79 4.49
CA ALA A 121 12.05 -6.27 5.78
C ALA A 121 10.71 -6.89 6.21
N ASN A 122 9.75 -7.02 5.28
CA ASN A 122 8.46 -7.67 5.51
C ASN A 122 8.63 -9.15 5.89
N LEU A 123 9.46 -9.90 5.16
CA LEU A 123 9.76 -11.30 5.49
C LEU A 123 10.38 -11.45 6.89
N GLY A 124 11.31 -10.56 7.24
CA GLY A 124 11.94 -10.54 8.57
C GLY A 124 10.95 -10.23 9.68
N ALA A 125 10.06 -9.25 9.46
CA ALA A 125 9.02 -8.88 10.41
C ALA A 125 8.01 -10.01 10.63
N MET A 126 7.59 -10.69 9.56
CA MET A 126 6.72 -11.87 9.65
C MET A 126 7.38 -13.00 10.46
N ALA A 127 8.67 -13.23 10.28
CA ALA A 127 9.39 -14.22 11.07
C ALA A 127 9.51 -13.82 12.55
N LYS A 128 9.75 -12.53 12.85
CA LYS A 128 9.74 -12.03 14.24
C LYS A 128 8.36 -12.11 14.89
N ALA A 129 7.29 -11.87 14.13
CA ALA A 129 5.92 -12.05 14.58
C ALA A 129 5.61 -13.51 14.96
N VAL A 130 6.16 -14.49 14.22
CA VAL A 130 6.05 -15.91 14.60
C VAL A 130 6.90 -16.23 15.82
N GLN A 131 8.13 -15.71 15.92
CA GLN A 131 9.00 -15.91 17.08
C GLN A 131 8.40 -15.33 18.37
N LEU A 132 7.57 -14.29 18.26
CA LEU A 132 6.81 -13.75 19.37
C LEU A 132 5.81 -14.77 19.95
N LEU A 133 5.24 -15.64 19.11
CA LEU A 133 4.32 -16.70 19.53
C LEU A 133 5.04 -17.99 19.90
N HIS A 134 6.11 -18.33 19.17
CA HIS A 134 6.89 -19.56 19.33
C HIS A 134 8.38 -19.23 19.31
N SER A 135 8.92 -18.85 20.46
CA SER A 135 10.31 -18.37 20.62
C SER A 135 11.37 -19.41 20.29
N GLY A 136 11.04 -20.71 20.33
CA GLY A 136 11.97 -21.80 20.01
C GLY A 136 12.27 -21.99 18.52
N LEU A 137 11.57 -21.31 17.61
CA LEU A 137 11.78 -21.49 16.18
C LEU A 137 12.96 -20.65 15.66
N PRO A 138 13.92 -21.24 14.93
CA PRO A 138 15.05 -20.51 14.40
C PRO A 138 14.61 -19.51 13.31
N PHE A 139 15.07 -18.26 13.44
CA PHE A 139 14.66 -17.14 12.58
C PHE A 139 14.82 -17.46 11.08
N TRP A 140 16.00 -17.99 10.70
CA TRP A 140 16.31 -18.31 9.31
C TRP A 140 15.32 -19.30 8.68
N LEU A 141 14.85 -20.28 9.45
CA LEU A 141 13.92 -21.30 8.98
C LEU A 141 12.55 -20.70 8.72
N VAL A 142 12.10 -19.82 9.61
CA VAL A 142 10.80 -19.14 9.48
C VAL A 142 10.82 -18.17 8.30
N VAL A 143 11.86 -17.35 8.16
CA VAL A 143 12.01 -16.43 7.00
C VAL A 143 12.07 -17.22 5.69
N ALA A 144 12.87 -18.28 5.62
CA ALA A 144 12.97 -19.13 4.44
C ALA A 144 11.62 -19.82 4.12
N GLY A 145 10.91 -20.29 5.15
CA GLY A 145 9.58 -20.87 5.03
C GLY A 145 8.56 -19.89 4.46
N PHE A 146 8.49 -18.66 4.97
CA PHE A 146 7.62 -17.62 4.42
C PHE A 146 8.01 -17.18 3.02
N THR A 147 9.31 -17.14 2.71
CA THR A 147 9.80 -16.84 1.36
C THR A 147 9.31 -17.89 0.38
N LEU A 148 9.51 -19.17 0.70
CA LEU A 148 9.07 -20.29 -0.13
C LEU A 148 7.54 -20.33 -0.26
N LEU A 149 6.82 -20.18 0.85
CA LEU A 149 5.37 -20.14 0.86
C LEU A 149 4.83 -19.01 -0.02
N SER A 150 5.34 -17.79 0.18
CA SER A 150 4.93 -16.62 -0.61
C SER A 150 5.24 -16.80 -2.09
N LEU A 151 6.38 -17.39 -2.43
CA LEU A 151 6.79 -17.63 -3.82
C LEU A 151 5.92 -18.70 -4.47
N LEU A 152 5.65 -19.82 -3.78
CA LEU A 152 4.75 -20.87 -4.26
C LEU A 152 3.33 -20.34 -4.47
N LEU A 153 2.83 -19.52 -3.53
CA LEU A 153 1.51 -18.91 -3.67
C LEU A 153 1.46 -17.96 -4.88
N GLN A 154 2.48 -17.13 -5.08
CA GLN A 154 2.57 -16.21 -6.24
C GLN A 154 2.62 -16.93 -7.59
N VAL A 155 3.26 -18.11 -7.64
CA VAL A 155 3.44 -18.88 -8.87
C VAL A 155 2.25 -19.79 -9.17
N LEU A 156 1.69 -20.44 -8.14
CA LEU A 156 0.68 -21.49 -8.30
C LEU A 156 -0.75 -20.95 -8.20
N THR A 157 -0.96 -19.80 -7.54
CA THR A 157 -2.30 -19.30 -7.24
C THR A 157 -2.57 -17.98 -7.97
N PRO A 158 -3.71 -17.86 -8.69
CA PRO A 158 -4.12 -16.59 -9.28
C PRO A 158 -4.27 -15.49 -8.22
N TYR A 159 -3.80 -14.28 -8.54
CA TYR A 159 -3.77 -13.15 -7.61
C TYR A 159 -5.12 -12.87 -6.94
N GLU A 160 -6.17 -12.80 -7.75
CA GLU A 160 -7.54 -12.49 -7.30
C GLU A 160 -8.07 -13.47 -6.24
N LYS A 161 -7.72 -14.76 -6.38
CA LYS A 161 -8.19 -15.80 -5.46
C LYS A 161 -7.54 -15.64 -4.10
N TYR A 162 -6.22 -15.51 -4.06
CA TYR A 162 -5.51 -15.42 -2.79
C TYR A 162 -5.74 -14.05 -2.12
N ALA A 163 -5.74 -12.95 -2.87
CA ALA A 163 -5.92 -11.60 -2.34
C ALA A 163 -7.29 -11.43 -1.68
N ARG A 164 -8.32 -12.14 -2.16
CA ARG A 164 -9.65 -12.14 -1.53
C ARG A 164 -9.62 -12.60 -0.08
N TYR A 165 -8.85 -13.64 0.23
CA TYR A 165 -8.72 -14.16 1.60
C TYR A 165 -7.84 -13.25 2.47
N LEU A 166 -6.71 -12.79 1.93
CA LEU A 166 -5.78 -11.96 2.69
C LEU A 166 -6.35 -10.57 3.04
N LYS A 167 -7.29 -10.03 2.25
CA LYS A 167 -8.04 -8.82 2.63
C LYS A 167 -8.78 -8.96 3.95
N TRP A 168 -9.32 -10.15 4.26
CA TRP A 168 -9.97 -10.40 5.55
C TRP A 168 -8.97 -10.38 6.70
N LEU A 169 -7.74 -10.87 6.45
CA LEU A 169 -6.68 -10.82 7.43
C LEU A 169 -6.18 -9.38 7.64
N ALA A 170 -6.20 -8.54 6.60
CA ALA A 170 -5.92 -7.11 6.71
C ALA A 170 -6.99 -6.35 7.54
N LEU A 171 -8.20 -6.88 7.73
CA LEU A 171 -9.18 -6.28 8.66
C LEU A 171 -8.69 -6.33 10.12
N VAL A 172 -7.67 -7.13 10.44
CA VAL A 172 -7.00 -7.08 11.75
C VAL A 172 -6.45 -5.67 12.02
N LEU A 173 -6.13 -4.88 11.00
CA LEU A 173 -5.71 -3.48 11.19
C LEU A 173 -6.80 -2.60 11.81
N LEU A 174 -8.08 -2.96 11.65
CA LEU A 174 -9.18 -2.28 12.34
C LEU A 174 -9.11 -2.46 13.87
N SER A 175 -8.34 -3.43 14.37
CA SER A 175 -8.08 -3.55 15.80
C SER A 175 -7.31 -2.36 16.37
N TYR A 176 -6.48 -1.67 15.59
CA TYR A 176 -5.83 -0.43 16.03
C TYR A 176 -6.85 0.70 16.25
N ILE A 177 -7.88 0.77 15.39
CA ILE A 177 -8.99 1.72 15.56
C ILE A 177 -9.69 1.46 16.89
N ALA A 178 -10.09 0.21 17.12
CA ALA A 178 -10.78 -0.15 18.35
C ALA A 178 -9.86 -0.01 19.58
N SER A 179 -8.57 -0.32 19.48
CA SER A 179 -7.59 -0.09 20.55
C SER A 179 -7.49 1.39 20.91
N ALA A 180 -7.34 2.28 19.92
CA ALA A 180 -7.27 3.72 20.16
C ALA A 180 -8.53 4.28 20.83
N LEU A 181 -9.71 3.81 20.40
CA LEU A 181 -10.99 4.20 21.01
C LEU A 181 -11.11 3.74 22.47
N LEU A 182 -10.57 2.56 22.80
CA LEU A 182 -10.59 2.01 24.16
C LEU A 182 -9.47 2.56 25.07
N ALA A 183 -8.36 3.02 24.49
CA ALA A 183 -7.16 3.49 25.19
C ALA A 183 -7.34 4.77 26.04
N LYS A 184 -8.58 5.27 26.23
CA LYS A 184 -8.90 6.51 26.97
C LYS A 184 -8.03 7.70 26.54
N ILE A 185 -7.84 7.85 25.23
CA ILE A 185 -7.05 8.94 24.63
C ILE A 185 -7.73 10.29 24.90
N ASN A 186 -6.94 11.33 25.16
CA ASN A 186 -7.42 12.70 25.10
C ASN A 186 -7.62 13.12 23.63
N TRP A 187 -8.82 12.86 23.11
CA TRP A 187 -9.22 13.20 21.75
C TRP A 187 -9.14 14.70 21.44
N GLY A 188 -9.29 15.57 22.45
CA GLY A 188 -9.09 17.00 22.30
C GLY A 188 -7.67 17.33 21.86
N THR A 189 -6.68 16.75 22.54
CA THR A 189 -5.26 16.90 22.17
C THR A 189 -4.94 16.25 20.83
N ALA A 190 -5.43 15.02 20.59
CA ALA A 190 -5.19 14.30 19.35
C ALA A 190 -5.72 15.08 18.12
N LEU A 191 -6.96 15.57 18.18
CA LEU A 191 -7.56 16.36 17.10
C LEU A 191 -6.86 17.72 16.94
N HIS A 192 -6.49 18.36 18.05
CA HIS A 192 -5.74 19.61 17.99
C HIS A 192 -4.40 19.43 17.27
N GLN A 193 -3.63 18.38 17.59
CA GLN A 193 -2.34 18.08 16.93
C GLN A 193 -2.50 17.50 15.51
N THR A 194 -3.72 17.10 15.13
CA THR A 194 -4.05 16.75 13.75
C THR A 194 -4.21 17.99 12.88
N ILE A 195 -4.74 19.07 13.44
CA ILE A 195 -4.98 20.33 12.70
C ILE A 195 -3.74 21.23 12.76
N PHE A 196 -3.12 21.34 13.93
CA PHE A 196 -1.97 22.20 14.17
C PHE A 196 -0.71 21.35 14.29
N PRO A 197 0.17 21.38 13.27
CA PRO A 197 1.39 20.58 13.28
C PRO A 197 2.29 21.00 14.44
N ASN A 198 2.70 20.03 15.25
CA ASN A 198 3.67 20.23 16.31
C ASN A 198 4.73 19.12 16.20
N PHE A 199 5.88 19.47 15.62
CA PHE A 199 7.01 18.57 15.51
C PHE A 199 8.32 19.30 15.77
N THR A 200 9.31 18.55 16.22
CA THR A 200 10.67 19.03 16.43
C THR A 200 11.50 18.83 15.17
N PHE A 201 12.34 19.80 14.82
CA PHE A 201 13.30 19.66 13.73
C PHE A 201 14.54 18.88 14.19
N ASP A 202 14.36 17.60 14.49
CA ASP A 202 15.44 16.67 14.84
C ASP A 202 15.60 15.57 13.78
N LYS A 203 16.77 14.92 13.78
CA LYS A 203 17.12 13.90 12.79
C LYS A 203 16.11 12.75 12.76
N THR A 204 15.60 12.33 13.91
CA THR A 204 14.62 11.24 14.03
C THR A 204 13.28 11.66 13.45
N SER A 205 12.80 12.87 13.76
CA SER A 205 11.57 13.41 13.15
C SER A 205 11.64 13.49 11.63
N LEU A 206 12.75 13.97 11.08
CA LEU A 206 12.92 14.07 9.62
C LEU A 206 12.91 12.69 8.95
N LEU A 207 13.55 11.69 9.56
CA LEU A 207 13.50 10.31 9.09
C LEU A 207 12.07 9.76 9.14
N LEU A 208 11.34 9.95 10.24
CA LEU A 208 9.98 9.45 10.41
C LEU A 208 8.99 10.14 9.46
N ILE A 209 9.11 11.45 9.23
CA ILE A 209 8.30 12.15 8.23
C ILE A 209 8.55 11.55 6.84
N CYS A 210 9.81 11.34 6.45
CA CYS A 210 10.13 10.72 5.18
C CYS A 210 9.62 9.27 5.10
N ALA A 211 9.71 8.51 6.18
CA ALA A 211 9.20 7.14 6.25
C ALA A 211 7.67 7.11 6.07
N ILE A 212 6.91 7.94 6.81
CA ILE A 212 5.44 8.02 6.68
C ILE A 212 5.03 8.42 5.27
N LEU A 213 5.71 9.42 4.69
CA LEU A 213 5.45 9.83 3.32
C LEU A 213 5.85 8.74 2.31
N GLY A 214 6.93 8.02 2.59
CA GLY A 214 7.45 6.94 1.76
C GLY A 214 6.57 5.71 1.76
N THR A 215 5.92 5.36 2.88
CA THR A 215 4.91 4.28 2.94
C THR A 215 3.66 4.69 2.17
N THR A 216 3.07 5.84 2.52
CA THR A 216 1.79 6.32 1.94
C THR A 216 1.86 6.68 0.45
N ILE A 217 3.01 7.18 -0.02
CA ILE A 217 3.22 7.62 -1.41
C ILE A 217 4.29 6.71 -2.05
N SER A 218 4.11 5.41 -1.85
CA SER A 218 5.06 4.38 -2.27
C SER A 218 5.21 4.26 -3.80
N PRO A 219 6.44 4.23 -4.34
CA PRO A 219 6.70 4.10 -5.77
C PRO A 219 6.07 2.84 -6.39
N TYR A 220 6.08 1.73 -5.66
CA TYR A 220 5.59 0.44 -6.15
C TYR A 220 4.08 0.45 -6.38
N LEU A 221 3.32 1.19 -5.57
CA LEU A 221 1.88 1.34 -5.75
C LEU A 221 1.55 2.07 -7.03
N PHE A 222 2.41 2.98 -7.52
CA PHE A 222 2.18 3.65 -8.80
C PHE A 222 2.23 2.67 -9.97
N PHE A 223 3.26 1.83 -10.00
CA PHE A 223 3.39 0.79 -11.03
C PHE A 223 2.30 -0.26 -10.89
N TRP A 224 1.98 -0.64 -9.66
CA TRP A 224 0.92 -1.60 -9.36
C TRP A 224 -0.45 -1.11 -9.80
N GLN A 225 -0.89 0.05 -9.33
CA GLN A 225 -2.20 0.62 -9.65
C GLN A 225 -2.39 0.78 -11.15
N THR A 226 -1.41 1.36 -11.87
CA THR A 226 -1.50 1.51 -13.33
C THR A 226 -1.61 0.16 -14.04
N SER A 227 -0.85 -0.85 -13.59
CA SER A 227 -0.88 -2.19 -14.21
C SER A 227 -2.16 -2.94 -13.89
N GLN A 228 -2.69 -2.82 -12.67
CA GLN A 228 -3.93 -3.47 -12.27
C GLN A 228 -5.16 -2.94 -13.02
N GLU A 229 -5.26 -1.64 -13.27
CA GLU A 229 -6.32 -1.10 -14.14
C GLU A 229 -6.27 -1.69 -15.56
N VAL A 230 -5.06 -1.99 -16.04
CA VAL A 230 -4.85 -2.61 -17.34
C VAL A 230 -5.26 -4.08 -17.31
N GLU A 231 -4.89 -4.82 -16.27
CA GLU A 231 -5.28 -6.22 -16.07
C GLU A 231 -6.79 -6.38 -15.89
N GLU A 232 -7.45 -5.52 -15.11
CA GLU A 232 -8.92 -5.52 -15.01
C GLU A 232 -9.59 -5.24 -16.36
N GLY A 233 -9.01 -4.33 -17.15
CA GLY A 233 -9.46 -4.08 -18.51
C GLY A 233 -9.41 -5.34 -19.38
N ILE A 234 -8.33 -6.12 -19.28
CA ILE A 234 -8.15 -7.40 -19.99
C ILE A 234 -9.15 -8.44 -19.48
N ALA A 235 -9.34 -8.56 -18.17
CA ALA A 235 -10.29 -9.49 -17.55
C ALA A 235 -11.75 -9.21 -17.99
N ARG A 236 -12.09 -7.94 -18.25
CA ARG A 236 -13.39 -7.52 -18.81
C ARG A 236 -13.52 -7.77 -20.32
N GLY A 237 -12.55 -8.42 -20.96
CA GLY A 237 -12.57 -8.77 -22.38
C GLY A 237 -11.86 -7.78 -23.30
N ASN A 238 -11.24 -6.70 -22.78
CA ASN A 238 -10.48 -5.75 -23.59
C ASN A 238 -9.05 -6.26 -23.84
N THR A 239 -8.93 -7.35 -24.58
CA THR A 239 -7.64 -8.06 -24.78
C THR A 239 -6.66 -7.31 -25.67
N THR A 240 -7.15 -6.43 -26.56
CA THR A 240 -6.29 -5.62 -27.45
C THR A 240 -6.08 -4.22 -26.92
N LEU A 241 -4.95 -3.60 -27.29
CA LEU A 241 -4.67 -2.20 -26.93
C LEU A 241 -5.74 -1.23 -27.47
N LYS A 242 -6.27 -1.50 -28.67
CA LYS A 242 -7.31 -0.66 -29.28
C LYS A 242 -8.58 -0.70 -28.43
N LEU A 243 -9.01 -1.89 -28.01
CA LEU A 243 -10.18 -2.08 -27.14
C LEU A 243 -10.00 -1.38 -25.79
N ARG A 244 -8.83 -1.51 -25.15
CA ARG A 244 -8.55 -0.85 -23.87
C ARG A 244 -8.66 0.67 -23.95
N ARG A 245 -8.12 1.27 -25.02
CA ARG A 245 -8.17 2.72 -25.24
C ARG A 245 -9.58 3.23 -25.59
N SER A 246 -10.37 2.44 -26.32
CA SER A 246 -11.74 2.82 -26.69
C SER A 246 -12.76 2.55 -25.60
N ALA A 247 -12.46 1.64 -24.66
CA ALA A 247 -13.37 1.25 -23.59
C ALA A 247 -13.52 2.34 -22.50
N THR A 248 -12.60 3.31 -22.43
CA THR A 248 -12.56 4.31 -21.35
C THR A 248 -13.76 5.27 -21.40
N ALA A 249 -14.83 4.91 -20.70
CA ALA A 249 -16.04 5.72 -20.58
C ALA A 249 -16.03 6.62 -19.34
N PRO A 250 -16.73 7.78 -19.34
CA PRO A 250 -16.84 8.64 -18.16
C PRO A 250 -17.37 7.94 -16.90
N ALA A 251 -18.29 6.99 -17.06
CA ALA A 251 -18.81 6.19 -15.96
C ALA A 251 -17.72 5.31 -15.32
N GLN A 252 -16.82 4.73 -16.11
CA GLN A 252 -15.72 3.92 -15.60
C GLN A 252 -14.70 4.77 -14.85
N ILE A 253 -14.37 5.96 -15.37
CA ILE A 253 -13.49 6.90 -14.67
C ILE A 253 -14.09 7.33 -13.33
N LYS A 254 -15.41 7.57 -13.28
CA LYS A 254 -16.09 7.88 -12.01
C LYS A 254 -16.04 6.70 -11.03
N SER A 255 -16.22 5.47 -11.52
CA SER A 255 -16.11 4.26 -10.68
C SER A 255 -14.70 4.10 -10.13
N MET A 256 -13.68 4.22 -10.97
CA MET A 256 -12.27 4.15 -10.56
C MET A 256 -11.94 5.22 -9.51
N ARG A 257 -12.43 6.46 -9.69
CA ARG A 257 -12.23 7.51 -8.67
C ARG A 257 -12.82 7.12 -7.32
N VAL A 258 -14.05 6.61 -7.31
CA VAL A 258 -14.68 6.17 -6.06
C VAL A 258 -13.87 5.06 -5.41
N ASP A 259 -13.40 4.09 -6.19
CA ASP A 259 -12.57 2.98 -5.71
C ASP A 259 -11.25 3.46 -5.09
N VAL A 260 -10.46 4.22 -5.87
CA VAL A 260 -9.16 4.74 -5.44
C VAL A 260 -9.30 5.62 -4.20
N TRP A 261 -10.21 6.60 -4.22
CA TRP A 261 -10.37 7.51 -3.08
C TRP A 261 -10.88 6.79 -1.83
N THR A 262 -11.74 5.77 -1.98
CA THR A 262 -12.19 4.96 -0.84
C THR A 262 -11.04 4.12 -0.27
N GLY A 263 -10.26 3.46 -1.13
CA GLY A 263 -9.11 2.66 -0.71
C GLY A 263 -8.06 3.51 0.02
N MET A 264 -7.73 4.69 -0.52
CA MET A 264 -6.79 5.63 0.10
C MET A 264 -7.33 6.24 1.39
N LEU A 265 -8.64 6.49 1.48
CA LEU A 265 -9.26 6.96 2.72
C LEU A 265 -9.14 5.90 3.82
N LEU A 266 -9.42 4.64 3.50
CA LEU A 266 -9.32 3.54 4.46
C LEU A 266 -7.89 3.38 4.97
N SER A 267 -6.89 3.36 4.08
CA SER A 267 -5.46 3.33 4.46
C SER A 267 -5.12 4.51 5.39
N ASN A 268 -5.48 5.73 4.99
CA ASN A 268 -5.13 6.91 5.77
C ASN A 268 -5.81 6.94 7.15
N VAL A 269 -7.04 6.43 7.26
CA VAL A 269 -7.74 6.26 8.54
C VAL A 269 -7.03 5.23 9.41
N VAL A 270 -6.63 4.10 8.85
CA VAL A 270 -5.87 3.06 9.58
C VAL A 270 -4.54 3.64 10.08
N MET A 271 -3.78 4.32 9.22
CA MET A 271 -2.55 5.03 9.60
C MET A 271 -2.79 5.98 10.79
N PHE A 272 -3.81 6.85 10.71
CA PHE A 272 -4.15 7.78 11.78
C PHE A 272 -4.37 7.05 13.12
N PHE A 273 -5.14 5.97 13.10
CA PHE A 273 -5.44 5.21 14.32
C PHE A 273 -4.26 4.38 14.83
N ILE A 274 -3.33 3.93 13.97
CA ILE A 274 -2.09 3.27 14.43
C ILE A 274 -1.22 4.28 15.19
N ILE A 275 -1.02 5.49 14.63
CA ILE A 275 -0.27 6.56 15.29
C ILE A 275 -0.96 6.95 16.61
N ALA A 276 -2.29 7.12 16.60
CA ALA A 276 -3.05 7.47 17.79
C ALA A 276 -3.01 6.37 18.87
N ALA A 277 -3.14 5.10 18.50
CA ALA A 277 -3.05 3.98 19.44
C ALA A 277 -1.66 3.93 20.09
N CYS A 278 -0.60 4.01 19.29
CA CYS A 278 0.77 3.95 19.81
C CYS A 278 1.12 5.19 20.63
N GLY A 279 0.70 6.38 20.19
CA GLY A 279 0.90 7.63 20.94
C GLY A 279 0.04 7.75 22.20
N GLY A 280 -1.09 7.03 22.27
CA GLY A 280 -1.95 6.99 23.45
C GLY A 280 -1.55 5.92 24.46
N VAL A 281 -0.94 4.82 24.01
CA VAL A 281 -0.60 3.66 24.86
C VAL A 281 0.88 3.58 25.19
N LEU A 282 1.77 3.74 24.19
CA LEU A 282 3.21 3.53 24.34
C LEU A 282 3.94 4.80 24.79
N PHE A 283 3.64 5.95 24.18
CA PHE A 283 4.31 7.22 24.48
C PHE A 283 4.16 7.63 25.96
N PRO A 284 2.97 7.52 26.61
CA PRO A 284 2.84 7.85 28.04
C PRO A 284 3.58 6.89 28.97
N GLN A 285 3.90 5.67 28.51
CA GLN A 285 4.68 4.68 29.26
C GLN A 285 6.20 4.88 29.10
N GLY A 286 6.63 5.92 28.36
CA GLY A 286 8.05 6.20 28.10
C GLY A 286 8.67 5.30 27.02
N ILE A 287 7.88 4.49 26.32
CA ILE A 287 8.36 3.66 25.20
C ILE A 287 8.42 4.54 23.95
N THR A 288 9.59 5.14 23.70
CA THR A 288 9.81 6.07 22.58
C THR A 288 10.51 5.46 21.38
N GLU A 289 11.28 4.38 21.56
CA GLU A 289 11.90 3.60 20.48
C GLU A 289 11.33 2.18 20.49
N ILE A 290 10.70 1.78 19.38
CA ILE A 290 10.23 0.41 19.17
C ILE A 290 11.39 -0.42 18.65
N GLN A 291 11.96 -1.22 19.53
CA GLN A 291 13.08 -2.12 19.23
C GLN A 291 12.63 -3.55 18.97
N SER A 292 11.37 -3.89 19.25
CA SER A 292 10.87 -5.26 19.09
C SER A 292 9.39 -5.33 18.68
N ALA A 293 9.03 -6.45 18.04
CA ALA A 293 7.65 -6.75 17.64
C ALA A 293 6.71 -6.81 18.85
N ALA A 294 7.23 -7.25 20.01
CA ALA A 294 6.49 -7.29 21.27
C ALA A 294 6.06 -5.88 21.72
N GLN A 295 6.97 -4.90 21.66
CA GLN A 295 6.67 -3.51 22.03
C GLN A 295 5.63 -2.87 21.08
N ALA A 296 5.73 -3.14 19.79
CA ALA A 296 4.73 -2.67 18.83
C ALA A 296 3.34 -3.29 19.10
N ALA A 297 3.31 -4.56 19.50
CA ALA A 297 2.08 -5.25 19.85
C ALA A 297 1.38 -4.59 21.04
N GLU A 298 2.09 -4.17 22.08
CA GLU A 298 1.51 -3.57 23.30
C GLU A 298 0.51 -2.42 23.04
N ALA A 299 0.62 -1.71 21.91
CA ALA A 299 -0.36 -0.72 21.48
C ALA A 299 -1.79 -1.27 21.31
N LEU A 300 -1.96 -2.58 21.14
CA LEU A 300 -3.25 -3.28 21.02
C LEU A 300 -3.77 -3.84 22.36
N ARG A 301 -3.01 -3.70 23.46
CA ARG A 301 -3.40 -4.20 24.78
C ARG A 301 -4.76 -3.69 25.28
N PRO A 302 -5.19 -2.44 25.03
CA PRO A 302 -6.52 -1.96 25.42
C PRO A 302 -7.69 -2.78 24.88
N ILE A 303 -7.56 -3.40 23.70
CA ILE A 303 -8.62 -4.22 23.11
C ILE A 303 -8.45 -5.71 23.39
N ALA A 304 -7.23 -6.23 23.32
CA ALA A 304 -6.98 -7.66 23.30
C ALA A 304 -6.32 -8.20 24.58
N GLY A 305 -5.93 -7.35 25.53
CA GLY A 305 -5.25 -7.77 26.75
C GLY A 305 -4.00 -8.60 26.43
N ASP A 306 -3.92 -9.80 26.99
CA ASP A 306 -2.80 -10.72 26.76
C ASP A 306 -2.84 -11.38 25.35
N ALA A 307 -3.99 -11.34 24.67
CA ALA A 307 -4.13 -11.85 23.29
C ALA A 307 -3.55 -10.90 22.23
N THR A 308 -3.05 -9.74 22.65
CA THR A 308 -2.45 -8.72 21.79
C THR A 308 -1.33 -9.24 20.90
N TYR A 309 -0.47 -10.12 21.41
CA TYR A 309 0.63 -10.68 20.63
C TYR A 309 0.13 -11.54 19.45
N TYR A 310 -0.97 -12.29 19.65
CA TYR A 310 -1.61 -13.06 18.58
C TYR A 310 -2.21 -12.13 17.54
N LEU A 311 -2.89 -11.07 17.99
CA LEU A 311 -3.53 -10.11 17.10
C LEU A 311 -2.50 -9.36 16.25
N PHE A 312 -1.41 -8.90 16.87
CA PHE A 312 -0.30 -8.27 16.17
C PHE A 312 0.35 -9.23 15.17
N ALA A 313 0.64 -10.47 15.59
CA ALA A 313 1.28 -11.44 14.71
C ALA A 313 0.40 -11.79 13.50
N LEU A 314 -0.91 -11.98 13.69
CA LEU A 314 -1.86 -12.19 12.61
C LEU A 314 -1.92 -10.99 11.65
N GLY A 315 -1.88 -9.78 12.20
CA GLY A 315 -1.82 -8.54 11.41
C GLY A 315 -0.57 -8.47 10.53
N ILE A 316 0.62 -8.56 11.12
CA ILE A 316 1.90 -8.48 10.40
C ILE A 316 2.05 -9.60 9.36
N ILE A 317 1.67 -10.83 9.70
CA ILE A 317 1.73 -11.95 8.76
C ILE A 317 0.75 -11.71 7.61
N GLY A 318 -0.47 -11.25 7.91
CA GLY A 318 -1.49 -11.02 6.89
C GLY A 318 -1.17 -9.90 5.93
N THR A 319 -0.75 -8.74 6.45
CA THR A 319 -0.37 -7.61 5.61
C THR A 319 0.91 -7.90 4.85
N GLY A 320 1.88 -8.60 5.45
CA GLY A 320 3.09 -9.06 4.78
C GLY A 320 2.79 -10.00 3.60
N MET A 321 1.96 -11.02 3.82
CA MET A 321 1.53 -11.94 2.75
C MET A 321 0.72 -11.25 1.65
N LEU A 322 0.01 -10.17 1.98
CA LEU A 322 -0.74 -9.38 1.00
C LEU A 322 0.18 -8.47 0.18
N ALA A 323 1.13 -7.80 0.83
CA ALA A 323 2.01 -6.81 0.22
C ALA A 323 3.17 -7.40 -0.58
N ILE A 324 3.78 -8.52 -0.15
CA ILE A 324 4.93 -9.13 -0.82
C ILE A 324 4.67 -9.41 -2.31
N PRO A 325 3.54 -10.01 -2.72
CA PRO A 325 3.24 -10.21 -4.13
C PRO A 325 3.02 -8.90 -4.91
N VAL A 326 2.51 -7.86 -4.26
CA VAL A 326 2.28 -6.54 -4.86
C VAL A 326 3.62 -5.85 -5.11
N LEU A 327 4.56 -5.94 -4.16
CA LEU A 327 5.94 -5.47 -4.28
C LEU A 327 6.72 -6.23 -5.36
N ALA A 328 6.65 -7.56 -5.36
CA ALA A 328 7.33 -8.40 -6.34
C ALA A 328 6.72 -8.23 -7.74
N GLY A 329 5.39 -8.21 -7.82
CA GLY A 329 4.62 -8.03 -9.04
C GLY A 329 4.86 -6.66 -9.68
N SER A 330 4.82 -5.57 -8.90
CA SER A 330 5.12 -4.21 -9.41
C SER A 330 6.54 -4.09 -9.96
N SER A 331 7.52 -4.70 -9.29
CA SER A 331 8.91 -4.80 -9.78
C SER A 331 8.97 -5.52 -11.12
N SER A 332 8.25 -6.64 -11.23
CA SER A 332 8.19 -7.44 -12.45
C SER A 332 7.49 -6.73 -13.60
N TYR A 333 6.36 -6.06 -13.35
CA TYR A 333 5.69 -5.21 -14.33
C TYR A 333 6.62 -4.09 -14.82
N ALA A 334 7.30 -3.40 -13.91
CA ALA A 334 8.20 -2.32 -14.27
C ALA A 334 9.37 -2.80 -15.15
N ILE A 335 10.01 -3.92 -14.81
CA ILE A 335 11.12 -4.49 -15.58
C ILE A 335 10.64 -5.05 -16.92
N ALA A 336 9.57 -5.86 -16.92
CA ALA A 336 9.05 -6.50 -18.13
C ALA A 336 8.62 -5.45 -19.16
N GLU A 337 7.89 -4.41 -18.75
CA GLU A 337 7.47 -3.35 -19.67
C GLU A 337 8.63 -2.48 -20.16
N SER A 338 9.65 -2.26 -19.32
CA SER A 338 10.88 -1.56 -19.68
C SER A 338 11.68 -2.32 -20.74
N MET A 339 11.78 -3.64 -20.61
CA MET A 339 12.51 -4.53 -21.51
C MET A 339 11.68 -5.06 -22.70
N LYS A 340 10.39 -4.73 -22.78
CA LYS A 340 9.41 -5.26 -23.76
C LYS A 340 9.17 -6.77 -23.66
N TRP A 341 9.34 -7.34 -22.48
CA TRP A 341 9.00 -8.74 -22.23
C TRP A 341 7.49 -8.92 -22.13
N ARG A 342 6.99 -10.07 -22.61
CA ARG A 342 5.58 -10.45 -22.47
C ARG A 342 5.42 -11.16 -21.12
N GLY A 343 4.42 -10.75 -20.33
CA GLY A 343 4.08 -11.41 -19.06
C GLY A 343 3.26 -10.51 -18.14
N ASN A 344 2.30 -11.12 -17.45
CA ASN A 344 1.52 -10.54 -16.35
C ASN A 344 1.25 -11.62 -15.28
N LEU A 345 0.74 -11.25 -14.10
CA LEU A 345 0.46 -12.21 -13.01
C LEU A 345 -0.55 -13.31 -13.39
N HIS A 346 -1.33 -13.10 -14.45
CA HIS A 346 -2.34 -14.05 -14.93
C HIS A 346 -1.80 -15.00 -16.02
N SER A 347 -0.60 -14.77 -16.53
CA SER A 347 0.00 -15.59 -17.57
C SER A 347 0.55 -16.88 -16.96
N PRO A 348 0.36 -18.05 -17.60
CA PRO A 348 0.98 -19.27 -17.12
C PRO A 348 2.51 -19.13 -17.13
N LEU A 349 3.18 -19.75 -16.17
CA LEU A 349 4.65 -19.65 -15.99
C LEU A 349 5.42 -19.91 -17.30
N LYS A 350 4.92 -20.83 -18.14
CA LYS A 350 5.51 -21.17 -19.44
C LYS A 350 5.49 -20.04 -20.48
N GLN A 351 4.70 -19.00 -20.27
CA GLN A 351 4.57 -17.86 -21.19
C GLN A 351 5.24 -16.59 -20.65
N ALA A 352 5.64 -16.57 -19.36
CA ALA A 352 6.12 -15.39 -18.67
C ALA A 352 7.38 -15.67 -17.82
N TYR A 353 8.30 -16.51 -18.30
CA TYR A 353 9.52 -16.90 -17.56
C TYR A 353 10.33 -15.71 -17.05
N ALA A 354 10.48 -14.66 -17.87
CA ALA A 354 11.23 -13.48 -17.46
C ALA A 354 10.50 -12.66 -16.38
N PHE A 355 9.17 -12.67 -16.36
CA PHE A 355 8.34 -12.01 -15.35
C PHE A 355 8.45 -12.72 -14.00
N TYR A 356 8.27 -14.05 -13.98
CA TYR A 356 8.43 -14.83 -12.76
C TYR A 356 9.89 -14.90 -12.30
N GLY A 357 10.86 -14.84 -13.22
CA GLY A 357 12.27 -14.73 -12.90
C GLY A 357 12.58 -13.48 -12.07
N VAL A 358 12.02 -12.32 -12.42
CA VAL A 358 12.17 -11.09 -11.61
C VAL A 358 11.60 -11.26 -10.21
N ILE A 359 10.43 -11.89 -10.08
CA ILE A 359 9.80 -12.16 -8.77
C ILE A 359 10.71 -13.03 -7.91
N ILE A 360 11.21 -14.14 -8.47
CA ILE A 360 12.11 -15.06 -7.77
C ILE A 360 13.37 -14.32 -7.32
N VAL A 361 13.99 -13.54 -8.21
CA VAL A 361 15.19 -12.77 -7.86
C VAL A 361 14.90 -11.73 -6.77
N SER A 362 13.79 -10.97 -6.84
CA SER A 362 13.44 -10.01 -5.78
C SER A 362 13.20 -10.70 -4.43
N MET A 363 12.56 -11.87 -4.42
CA MET A 363 12.31 -12.65 -3.21
C MET A 363 13.62 -13.19 -2.62
N LEU A 364 14.53 -13.69 -3.46
CA LEU A 364 15.83 -14.20 -3.03
C LEU A 364 16.75 -13.09 -2.53
N VAL A 365 16.75 -11.92 -3.17
CA VAL A 365 17.48 -10.74 -2.69
C VAL A 365 16.91 -10.28 -1.35
N GLY A 366 15.58 -10.19 -1.22
CA GLY A 366 14.90 -9.87 0.05
C GLY A 366 15.23 -10.87 1.16
N LEU A 367 15.22 -12.17 0.86
CA LEU A 367 15.65 -13.22 1.79
C LEU A 367 17.12 -13.02 2.19
N GLY A 368 18.00 -12.77 1.23
CA GLY A 368 19.43 -12.52 1.46
C GLY A 368 19.71 -11.39 2.44
N LEU A 369 18.93 -10.30 2.36
CA LEU A 369 19.05 -9.13 3.23
C LEU A 369 18.78 -9.44 4.71
N ASN A 370 17.99 -10.48 5.01
CA ASN A 370 17.73 -10.91 6.39
C ASN A 370 18.95 -11.55 7.07
N PHE A 371 19.98 -11.92 6.31
CA PHE A 371 21.22 -12.49 6.84
C PHE A 371 22.33 -11.46 7.06
N VAL A 372 22.07 -10.18 6.73
CA VAL A 372 23.03 -9.07 6.91
C VAL A 372 23.07 -8.58 8.36
N GLY A 373 22.19 -9.10 9.24
CA GLY A 373 22.18 -8.78 10.67
C GLY A 373 21.47 -7.46 11.01
N LEU A 374 20.72 -6.88 10.07
CA LEU A 374 19.86 -5.72 10.35
C LEU A 374 18.68 -6.15 11.21
N ASP A 375 18.35 -5.33 12.21
CA ASP A 375 17.12 -5.50 12.97
C ASP A 375 15.91 -5.37 12.04
N PRO A 376 14.95 -6.32 12.04
CA PRO A 376 13.81 -6.29 11.13
C PRO A 376 12.93 -5.05 11.25
N ILE A 377 12.75 -4.47 12.45
CA ILE A 377 11.91 -3.27 12.61
C ILE A 377 12.63 -2.04 12.06
N LYS A 378 13.93 -1.90 12.33
CA LYS A 378 14.72 -0.82 11.72
C LYS A 378 14.78 -0.98 10.19
N ALA A 379 14.89 -2.20 9.69
CA ALA A 379 14.83 -2.48 8.26
C ALA A 379 13.50 -2.03 7.63
N LEU A 380 12.37 -2.23 8.33
CA LEU A 380 11.06 -1.75 7.88
C LEU A 380 11.03 -0.22 7.73
N ILE A 381 11.48 0.52 8.76
CA ILE A 381 11.52 1.99 8.73
C ILE A 381 12.47 2.49 7.64
N TYR A 382 13.66 1.91 7.51
CA TYR A 382 14.58 2.30 6.45
C TYR A 382 14.04 1.96 5.06
N SER A 383 13.25 0.89 4.92
CA SER A 383 12.63 0.55 3.64
C SER A 383 11.56 1.57 3.24
N ALA A 384 10.81 2.07 4.22
CA ALA A 384 9.90 3.19 4.07
C ALA A 384 10.62 4.48 3.63
N VAL A 385 11.73 4.82 4.28
CA VAL A 385 12.57 5.98 3.88
C VAL A 385 13.10 5.81 2.45
N ALA A 386 13.57 4.61 2.08
CA ALA A 386 14.03 4.33 0.72
C ALA A 386 12.92 4.55 -0.31
N ASN A 387 11.68 4.10 -0.03
CA ASN A 387 10.52 4.39 -0.87
C ASN A 387 10.29 5.91 -0.99
N GLY A 388 10.42 6.65 0.11
CA GLY A 388 10.30 8.10 0.14
C GLY A 388 11.33 8.81 -0.74
N ILE A 389 12.56 8.32 -0.77
CA ILE A 389 13.64 8.84 -1.62
C ILE A 389 13.40 8.50 -3.11
N VAL A 390 12.85 7.33 -3.41
CA VAL A 390 12.62 6.87 -4.79
C VAL A 390 11.37 7.51 -5.43
N ALA A 391 10.35 7.84 -4.64
CA ALA A 391 9.06 8.32 -5.14
C ALA A 391 9.14 9.57 -6.02
N PRO A 392 9.90 10.64 -5.69
CA PRO A 392 10.02 11.84 -6.52
C PRO A 392 10.37 11.57 -7.98
N PHE A 393 11.28 10.63 -8.23
CA PHE A 393 11.74 10.30 -9.58
C PHE A 393 10.59 9.75 -10.44
N VAL A 394 9.72 8.93 -9.85
CA VAL A 394 8.58 8.33 -10.55
C VAL A 394 7.43 9.34 -10.65
N LEU A 395 7.17 10.09 -9.58
CA LEU A 395 6.14 11.14 -9.52
C LEU A 395 6.32 12.19 -10.63
N TYR A 396 7.56 12.62 -10.90
CA TYR A 396 7.86 13.52 -12.00
C TYR A 396 7.25 13.05 -13.33
N PHE A 397 7.44 11.76 -13.66
CA PHE A 397 6.91 11.19 -14.90
C PHE A 397 5.39 11.05 -14.86
N ILE A 398 4.81 10.67 -13.72
CA ILE A 398 3.35 10.55 -13.55
C ILE A 398 2.67 11.89 -13.82
N VAL A 399 3.15 12.96 -13.18
CA VAL A 399 2.58 14.31 -13.35
C VAL A 399 2.74 14.78 -14.80
N LYS A 400 3.92 14.60 -15.40
CA LYS A 400 4.14 14.99 -16.80
C LYS A 400 3.28 14.19 -17.79
N LEU A 401 3.13 12.88 -17.62
CA LEU A 401 2.31 12.03 -18.48
C LEU A 401 0.82 12.39 -18.36
N SER A 402 0.32 12.51 -17.13
CA SER A 402 -1.08 12.83 -16.85
C SER A 402 -1.48 14.26 -17.25
N SER A 403 -0.53 15.19 -17.36
CA SER A 403 -0.75 16.54 -17.88
C SER A 403 -0.54 16.67 -19.39
N ASN A 404 -0.10 15.62 -20.10
CA ASN A 404 0.15 15.67 -21.54
C ASN A 404 -1.11 15.34 -22.35
N LYS A 405 -1.67 16.34 -23.05
CA LYS A 405 -2.85 16.18 -23.93
C LYS A 405 -2.64 15.15 -25.05
N LYS A 406 -1.41 14.95 -25.54
CA LYS A 406 -1.12 13.95 -26.59
C LYS A 406 -1.26 12.51 -26.07
N VAL A 407 -1.05 12.30 -24.76
CA VAL A 407 -1.13 10.98 -24.11
C VAL A 407 -2.53 10.74 -23.56
N MET A 408 -3.08 11.73 -22.86
CA MET A 408 -4.33 11.59 -22.11
C MET A 408 -5.58 12.01 -22.89
N GLY A 409 -5.41 12.71 -24.03
CA GLY A 409 -6.53 13.26 -24.79
C GLY A 409 -7.41 14.19 -23.93
N HIS A 410 -8.71 13.88 -23.88
CA HIS A 410 -9.68 14.62 -23.09
C HIS A 410 -9.61 14.34 -21.57
N TRP A 411 -8.91 13.29 -21.15
CA TRP A 411 -8.76 12.89 -19.74
C TRP A 411 -7.58 13.56 -19.01
N VAL A 412 -6.97 14.58 -19.63
CA VAL A 412 -5.84 15.32 -19.08
C VAL A 412 -6.14 15.90 -17.69
N ASN A 413 -5.11 16.04 -16.87
CA ASN A 413 -5.24 16.69 -15.56
C ASN A 413 -5.86 18.09 -15.66
N ARG A 414 -6.70 18.39 -14.68
CA ARG A 414 -7.07 19.77 -14.37
C ARG A 414 -5.87 20.49 -13.76
N ARG A 415 -5.89 21.83 -13.78
CA ARG A 415 -4.83 22.64 -13.19
C ARG A 415 -4.63 22.33 -11.70
N SER A 416 -5.73 22.19 -10.94
CA SER A 416 -5.68 21.82 -9.51
C SER A 416 -4.99 20.47 -9.28
N THR A 417 -5.38 19.42 -10.00
CA THR A 417 -4.75 18.09 -9.91
C THR A 417 -3.26 18.13 -10.25
N THR A 418 -2.88 18.92 -11.26
CA THR A 418 -1.48 19.11 -11.65
C THR A 418 -0.69 19.81 -10.55
N THR A 419 -1.26 20.85 -9.94
CA THR A 419 -0.64 21.56 -8.81
C THR A 419 -0.43 20.63 -7.62
N ILE A 420 -1.44 19.86 -7.22
CA ILE A 420 -1.32 18.87 -6.13
C ILE A 420 -0.25 17.83 -6.46
N GLY A 421 -0.19 17.35 -7.70
CA GLY A 421 0.85 16.41 -8.14
C GLY A 421 2.28 16.97 -8.01
N TRP A 422 2.48 18.24 -8.41
CA TRP A 422 3.78 18.90 -8.23
C TRP A 422 4.10 19.19 -6.77
N LEU A 423 3.11 19.62 -5.98
CA LEU A 423 3.27 19.79 -4.52
C LEU A 423 3.69 18.48 -3.86
N THR A 424 3.07 17.37 -4.25
CA THR A 424 3.45 16.02 -3.78
C THR A 424 4.89 15.71 -4.17
N THR A 425 5.26 15.96 -5.42
CA THR A 425 6.63 15.71 -5.92
C THR A 425 7.67 16.53 -5.14
N ILE A 426 7.39 17.82 -4.91
CA ILE A 426 8.27 18.72 -4.16
C ILE A 426 8.35 18.29 -2.69
N GLY A 427 7.22 18.02 -2.05
CA GLY A 427 7.16 17.57 -0.66
C GLY A 427 7.94 16.26 -0.44
N MET A 428 7.75 15.28 -1.32
CA MET A 428 8.53 14.04 -1.31
C MET A 428 10.02 14.28 -1.53
N THR A 429 10.38 15.21 -2.42
CA THR A 429 11.80 15.56 -2.69
C THR A 429 12.44 16.18 -1.47
N LEU A 430 11.76 17.14 -0.82
CA LEU A 430 12.24 17.80 0.39
C LEU A 430 12.37 16.80 1.54
N ALA A 431 11.37 15.94 1.74
CA ALA A 431 11.42 14.90 2.77
C ALA A 431 12.55 13.89 2.52
N GLY A 432 12.73 13.43 1.28
CA GLY A 432 13.82 12.53 0.89
C GLY A 432 15.20 13.16 1.09
N LEU A 433 15.39 14.42 0.70
CA LEU A 433 16.64 15.15 0.94
C LEU A 433 16.91 15.36 2.43
N ALA A 434 15.88 15.69 3.21
CA ALA A 434 15.99 15.85 4.66
C ALA A 434 16.35 14.52 5.35
N ALA A 435 15.79 13.39 4.88
CA ALA A 435 16.16 12.06 5.37
C ALA A 435 17.58 11.65 4.99
N ILE A 436 18.03 11.98 3.77
CA ILE A 436 19.43 11.76 3.39
C ILE A 436 20.35 12.59 4.29
N TRP A 437 20.00 13.87 4.53
CA TRP A 437 20.79 14.74 5.40
C TRP A 437 20.84 14.24 6.84
N SER A 438 19.76 13.67 7.38
CA SER A 438 19.74 13.15 8.75
C SER A 438 20.49 11.83 8.93
N LEU A 439 20.83 11.12 7.84
CA LEU A 439 21.68 9.92 7.87
C LEU A 439 23.18 10.23 7.97
N PHE A 440 23.59 11.48 7.68
CA PHE A 440 24.94 12.01 7.89
C PHE A 440 24.93 12.93 9.13
#